data_AF-A0A6G5AG67-F1
#
_entry.id   AF-A0A6G5AG67-F1
#
_cell.length_a   1.000
_cell.length_b   1.000
_cell.length_c   1.000
_cell.angle_alpha   90.00
_cell.angle_beta   90.00
_cell.angle_gamma   90.00
#
_symmetry.space_group_name_H-M   'P 1'
#
loop_
_entity.id
_entity.type
_entity.pdbx_description
1 polymer ?
#
loop_
_entity_poly.entity_id
_entity_poly.type
_entity_poly.pdbx_seq_one_letter_code
_entity_poly.pdbx_strand_id
1 'polypeptide(L)'
;LWAVLCCNGKKSQARGSLSTATKRSTFAGTRHALVLMEQLAAAVASEEPVLLVGETGVGKTAAVQHLAELTGHPLVVLNMSQQSDSSDLLGGFKPVDIKLLLSPVRKKFEKLFSCTFSQTQNAKFLSHITTCFAGRRWRDLIDLMSHSRKSALSRLSEPGRDKGQLECWRAFGEQLRKAEAQARQAENKLTFAFIEGALVRALKKGSWVLLDEINLAEGEALESLAPVLDGGSPVLF
;
A
#
# COMPACT_ATOMS: atom_id res chain seq x y z
N LEU A 1 14.99 18.46 10.78
CA LEU A 1 14.07 17.95 9.74
C LEU A 1 14.63 18.25 8.38
N TRP A 2 14.85 17.20 7.61
CA TRP A 2 15.71 17.08 6.43
C TRP A 2 14.84 16.32 5.41
N ALA A 3 14.27 16.99 4.41
CA ALA A 3 13.29 16.39 3.50
C ALA A 3 13.97 15.92 2.20
N VAL A 4 14.13 14.61 2.01
CA VAL A 4 14.55 14.05 0.71
C VAL A 4 13.34 13.94 -0.19
N LEU A 5 13.40 14.54 -1.38
CA LEU A 5 12.44 14.34 -2.46
C LEU A 5 13.01 13.39 -3.51
N CYS A 6 12.47 12.17 -3.61
CA CYS A 6 12.83 11.26 -4.69
C CYS A 6 11.81 11.41 -5.84
N CYS A 7 12.23 12.02 -6.95
CA CYS A 7 11.42 12.17 -8.16
C CYS A 7 11.80 11.06 -9.15
N ASN A 8 10.82 10.26 -9.60
CA ASN A 8 11.01 9.35 -10.71
C ASN A 8 10.19 9.86 -11.91
N GLY A 9 10.89 10.22 -12.99
CA GLY A 9 10.41 11.01 -14.14
C GLY A 9 9.38 10.35 -15.07
N LYS A 10 8.34 9.70 -14.55
CA LYS A 10 7.22 9.23 -15.37
C LYS A 10 5.93 9.95 -14.99
N LYS A 11 5.58 10.96 -15.81
CA LYS A 11 4.20 11.45 -15.91
C LYS A 11 3.29 10.26 -16.17
N SER A 12 2.50 9.87 -15.17
CA SER A 12 1.35 9.00 -15.41
C SER A 12 0.39 9.77 -16.29
N GLN A 13 0.34 9.41 -17.59
CA GLN A 13 -0.69 9.90 -18.51
C GLN A 13 -2.05 9.40 -18.02
N ALA A 14 -2.67 10.19 -17.16
CA ALA A 14 -4.11 10.16 -16.95
C ALA A 14 -4.64 11.58 -17.22
N ARG A 15 -4.83 11.91 -18.50
CA ARG A 15 -5.81 12.93 -18.89
C ARG A 15 -7.19 12.35 -18.61
N GLY A 16 -7.54 12.30 -17.32
CA GLY A 16 -8.87 11.99 -16.83
C GLY A 16 -9.49 13.28 -16.30
N SER A 17 -10.71 13.58 -16.74
CA SER A 17 -11.54 14.70 -16.30
C SER A 17 -11.41 14.97 -14.79
N LEU A 18 -10.95 16.17 -14.44
CA LEU A 18 -10.86 16.63 -13.05
C LEU A 18 -12.26 16.74 -12.45
N SER A 19 -12.70 15.70 -11.76
CA SER A 19 -13.79 15.76 -10.79
C SER A 19 -13.33 15.10 -9.50
N THR A 20 -12.58 15.83 -8.67
CA THR A 20 -12.39 15.48 -7.27
C THR A 20 -12.31 16.76 -6.47
N ALA A 21 -13.25 16.93 -5.55
CA ALA A 21 -13.34 18.03 -4.61
C ALA A 21 -12.02 18.17 -3.84
N THR A 22 -11.20 19.15 -4.23
CA THR A 22 -9.97 19.48 -3.53
C THR A 22 -10.36 20.13 -2.21
N LYS A 23 -10.09 19.44 -1.10
CA LYS A 23 -9.97 20.08 0.21
C LYS A 23 -8.88 21.14 0.01
N ARG A 24 -9.24 22.42 -0.12
CA ARG A 24 -8.27 23.51 -0.30
C ARG A 24 -7.31 23.46 0.90
N SER A 25 -6.07 23.02 0.68
CA SER A 25 -5.04 23.17 1.69
C SER A 25 -4.83 24.68 1.88
N THR A 26 -5.01 25.16 3.11
CA THR A 26 -4.82 26.56 3.48
C THR A 26 -3.32 26.83 3.56
N PHE A 27 -2.64 26.88 2.41
CA PHE A 27 -1.23 27.26 2.35
C PHE A 27 -1.12 28.79 2.35
N ALA A 28 -0.42 29.35 3.34
CA ALA A 28 -0.18 30.78 3.42
C ALA A 28 1.05 31.16 2.59
N GLY A 29 0.82 31.80 1.44
CA GLY A 29 1.86 32.27 0.50
C GLY A 29 2.65 33.48 1.02
N THR A 30 3.36 33.33 2.13
CA THR A 30 4.32 34.36 2.58
C THR A 30 5.50 34.44 1.63
N ARG A 31 6.22 35.57 1.60
CA ARG A 31 7.41 35.73 0.75
C ARG A 31 8.42 34.59 0.96
N HIS A 32 8.64 34.18 2.21
CA HIS A 32 9.57 33.10 2.54
C HIS A 32 9.09 31.74 2.01
N ALA A 33 7.79 31.46 2.14
CA ALA A 33 7.18 30.23 1.63
C ALA A 33 7.22 30.15 0.10
N LEU A 34 7.04 31.27 -0.60
CA LEU A 34 7.12 31.32 -2.07
C LEU A 34 8.53 31.10 -2.59
N VAL A 35 9.55 31.68 -1.94
CA VAL A 35 10.96 31.43 -2.30
C VAL A 35 11.32 29.96 -2.09
N LEU A 36 10.89 29.36 -0.98
CA LEU A 36 11.09 27.93 -0.73
C LEU A 36 10.37 27.06 -1.79
N MET A 37 9.13 27.41 -2.16
CA MET A 37 8.39 26.72 -3.20
C MET A 37 9.08 26.80 -4.56
N GLU A 38 9.64 27.95 -4.92
CA GLU A 38 10.40 28.14 -6.17
C GLU A 38 11.65 27.25 -6.19
N GLN A 39 12.41 27.22 -5.09
CA GLN A 39 13.59 26.35 -4.95
C GLN A 39 13.22 24.87 -5.05
N LEU A 40 12.14 24.46 -4.38
CA LEU A 40 11.63 23.10 -4.46
C LEU A 40 11.18 22.75 -5.88
N ALA A 41 10.49 23.65 -6.56
CA ALA A 41 10.04 23.45 -7.94
C ALA A 41 11.23 23.30 -8.91
N ALA A 42 12.28 24.10 -8.73
CA ALA A 42 13.49 24.00 -9.53
C ALA A 42 14.18 22.64 -9.37
N ALA A 43 14.32 22.16 -8.13
CA ALA A 43 14.97 20.88 -7.88
C ALA A 43 14.13 19.67 -8.32
N VAL A 44 12.80 19.74 -8.19
CA VAL A 44 11.88 18.77 -8.80
C VAL A 44 12.11 18.66 -10.30
N ALA A 45 12.29 19.80 -10.98
CA ALA A 45 12.52 19.83 -12.42
C ALA A 45 13.87 19.20 -12.82
N SER A 46 14.85 19.22 -11.93
CA SER A 46 16.17 18.59 -12.11
C SER A 46 16.22 17.11 -11.74
N GLU A 47 15.13 16.53 -11.20
CA GLU A 47 15.08 15.15 -10.68
C GLU A 47 16.14 14.86 -9.59
N GLU A 48 16.57 15.90 -8.87
CA GLU A 48 17.59 15.79 -7.82
C GLU A 48 16.98 15.64 -6.42
N PRO A 49 17.56 14.81 -5.55
CA PRO A 49 17.16 14.75 -4.16
C PRO A 49 17.46 16.07 -3.44
N VAL A 50 16.40 16.75 -3.02
CA VAL A 50 16.54 17.98 -2.21
C VAL A 50 16.79 17.60 -0.77
N LEU A 51 17.45 18.49 -0.03
CA LEU A 51 17.51 18.42 1.41
C LEU A 51 17.08 19.75 2.04
N LEU A 52 15.93 19.77 2.71
CA LEU A 52 15.47 20.97 3.42
C LEU A 52 15.89 21.00 4.88
N VAL A 53 16.69 21.97 5.31
CA VAL A 53 17.13 22.11 6.72
C VAL A 53 16.58 23.39 7.35
N GLY A 54 16.19 23.34 8.63
CA GLY A 54 15.88 24.52 9.44
C GLY A 54 15.00 24.20 10.65
N GLU A 55 14.59 25.22 11.40
CA GLU A 55 13.73 25.09 12.59
C GLU A 55 12.40 24.37 12.32
N THR A 56 11.84 23.73 13.34
CA THR A 56 10.52 23.10 13.25
C THR A 56 9.42 24.16 13.16
N GLY A 57 8.28 23.82 12.57
CA GLY A 57 7.13 24.74 12.50
C GLY A 57 7.20 25.85 11.44
N VAL A 58 8.31 26.02 10.71
CA VAL A 58 8.42 27.05 9.65
C VAL A 58 7.73 26.69 8.32
N GLY A 59 6.95 25.60 8.28
CA GLY A 59 6.15 25.24 7.11
C GLY A 59 6.87 24.49 5.98
N LYS A 60 8.07 23.94 6.21
CA LYS A 60 8.81 23.12 5.21
C LYS A 60 7.97 21.96 4.67
N THR A 61 7.43 21.13 5.57
CA THR A 61 6.58 19.99 5.23
C THR A 61 5.32 20.43 4.48
N ALA A 62 4.73 21.56 4.90
CA ALA A 62 3.57 22.15 4.23
C ALA A 62 3.89 22.63 2.81
N ALA A 63 5.07 23.19 2.56
CA ALA A 63 5.50 23.63 1.23
C ALA A 63 5.67 22.45 0.27
N VAL A 64 6.27 21.35 0.72
CA VAL A 64 6.41 20.11 -0.08
C VAL A 64 5.05 19.50 -0.40
N GLN A 65 4.16 19.40 0.61
CA GLN A 65 2.79 18.91 0.42
C GLN A 65 2.01 19.77 -0.58
N HIS A 66 2.10 21.09 -0.45
CA HIS A 66 1.44 22.02 -1.35
C HIS A 66 1.97 21.92 -2.78
N LEU A 67 3.29 21.81 -2.97
CA LEU A 67 3.89 21.63 -4.29
C LEU A 67 3.48 20.31 -4.95
N ALA A 68 3.41 19.21 -4.19
CA ALA A 68 2.94 17.92 -4.69
C ALA A 68 1.47 18.00 -5.15
N GLU A 69 0.61 18.68 -4.37
CA GLU A 69 -0.79 18.93 -4.74
C GLU A 69 -0.90 19.77 -6.02
N LEU A 70 -0.13 20.86 -6.13
CA LEU A 70 -0.14 21.73 -7.30
C LEU A 70 0.34 21.02 -8.58
N THR A 71 1.32 20.14 -8.45
CA THR A 71 1.88 19.39 -9.58
C THR A 71 1.13 18.09 -9.88
N GLY A 72 0.19 17.68 -9.02
CA GLY A 72 -0.59 16.46 -9.17
C GLY A 72 0.19 15.17 -8.92
N HIS A 73 1.31 15.23 -8.19
CA HIS A 73 2.10 14.05 -7.85
C HIS A 73 1.62 13.44 -6.52
N PRO A 74 1.43 12.11 -6.44
CA PRO A 74 1.11 11.46 -5.18
C PRO A 74 2.32 11.55 -4.24
N LEU A 75 2.12 12.12 -3.05
CA LEU A 75 3.15 12.27 -2.01
C LEU A 75 2.96 11.24 -0.90
N VAL A 76 4.04 10.53 -0.55
CA VAL A 76 4.12 9.63 0.60
C VAL A 76 5.06 10.23 1.63
N VAL A 77 4.53 10.53 2.82
CA VAL A 77 5.32 11.02 3.94
C VAL A 77 5.73 9.84 4.82
N LEU A 78 7.02 9.65 5.02
CA LEU A 78 7.60 8.66 5.91
C LEU A 78 8.26 9.39 7.07
N ASN A 79 7.69 9.26 8.27
CA ASN A 79 8.29 9.85 9.46
C ASN A 79 9.41 8.94 9.97
N MET A 80 10.61 9.49 10.11
CA MET A 80 11.77 8.79 10.62
C MET A 80 11.88 8.97 12.14
N SER A 81 12.44 7.99 12.81
CA SER A 81 12.64 7.96 14.26
C SER A 81 13.86 7.09 14.61
N GLN A 82 14.27 7.12 15.87
CA GLN A 82 15.34 6.25 16.38
C GLN A 82 14.98 4.75 16.34
N GLN A 83 13.71 4.41 16.08
CA GLN A 83 13.24 3.03 15.92
C GLN A 83 12.95 2.67 14.46
N SER A 84 13.31 3.56 13.52
CA SER A 84 13.08 3.32 12.10
C SER A 84 14.16 2.40 11.54
N ASP A 85 13.83 1.12 11.42
CA ASP A 85 14.73 0.12 10.89
C ASP A 85 14.85 0.20 9.35
N SER A 86 16.01 -0.19 8.82
CA SER A 86 16.25 -0.38 7.38
C SER A 86 15.20 -1.30 6.74
N SER A 87 14.73 -2.30 7.50
CA SER A 87 13.72 -3.27 7.08
C SER A 87 12.32 -2.67 6.85
N ASP A 88 11.99 -1.53 7.46
CA ASP A 88 10.71 -0.85 7.27
C ASP A 88 10.71 0.07 6.05
N LEU A 89 11.88 0.62 5.72
CA LEU A 89 12.08 1.51 4.57
C LEU A 89 12.25 0.72 3.28
N LEU A 90 13.26 -0.16 3.24
CA LEU A 90 13.61 -0.93 2.04
C LEU A 90 12.83 -2.24 1.95
N GLY A 91 12.54 -2.84 3.10
CA GLY A 91 11.91 -4.13 3.20
C GLY A 91 12.82 -5.16 3.84
N GLY A 92 12.25 -6.29 4.22
CA GLY A 92 13.01 -7.35 4.86
C GLY A 92 12.25 -8.66 4.86
N PHE A 93 12.98 -9.73 5.19
CA PHE A 93 12.39 -11.04 5.39
C PHE A 93 11.66 -11.05 6.74
N LYS A 94 10.33 -10.96 6.69
CA LYS A 94 9.46 -11.05 7.86
C LYS A 94 8.75 -12.41 7.86
N PRO A 95 8.43 -12.97 9.04
CA PRO A 95 7.64 -14.18 9.11
C PRO A 95 6.30 -13.95 8.40
N VAL A 96 5.90 -14.90 7.57
CA VAL A 96 4.66 -14.81 6.81
C VAL A 96 3.48 -14.80 7.77
N ASP A 97 2.82 -13.65 7.91
CA ASP A 97 1.56 -13.58 8.63
C ASP A 97 0.46 -14.21 7.77
N ILE A 98 -0.11 -15.32 8.26
CA ILE A 98 -1.24 -16.03 7.63
C ILE A 98 -2.41 -15.06 7.38
N LYS A 99 -2.57 -14.02 8.21
CA LYS A 99 -3.56 -12.97 8.01
C LYS A 99 -3.35 -12.22 6.68
N LEU A 100 -2.09 -11.94 6.30
CA LEU A 100 -1.75 -11.28 5.04
C LEU A 100 -1.98 -12.20 3.85
N LEU A 101 -1.74 -13.50 3.99
CA LEU A 101 -2.06 -14.50 2.96
C LEU A 101 -3.58 -14.61 2.72
N LEU A 102 -4.36 -14.64 3.79
CA LEU A 102 -5.81 -14.84 3.72
C LEU A 102 -6.59 -13.54 3.45
N SER A 103 -6.01 -12.36 3.71
CA SER A 103 -6.67 -11.06 3.45
C SER A 103 -7.16 -10.88 2.00
N PRO A 104 -6.33 -11.05 0.95
CA PRO A 104 -6.80 -10.90 -0.43
C PRO A 104 -7.85 -11.95 -0.81
N VAL A 105 -7.72 -13.17 -0.30
CA VAL A 105 -8.69 -14.25 -0.50
C VAL A 105 -10.04 -13.89 0.12
N ARG A 106 -10.05 -13.42 1.36
CA ARG A 106 -11.26 -12.97 2.08
C ARG A 106 -11.96 -11.83 1.35
N LYS A 107 -11.22 -10.79 0.94
CA LYS A 107 -11.78 -9.66 0.18
C LYS A 107 -12.42 -10.11 -1.15
N LYS A 108 -11.76 -11.03 -1.87
CA LYS A 108 -12.33 -11.59 -3.11
C LYS A 108 -13.56 -12.44 -2.82
N PHE A 109 -13.56 -13.23 -1.76
CA PHE A 109 -14.73 -13.99 -1.31
C PHE A 109 -15.92 -13.07 -1.02
N GLU A 110 -15.73 -12.02 -0.22
CA GLU A 110 -16.78 -11.05 0.12
C GLU A 110 -17.37 -10.41 -1.15
N LYS A 111 -16.52 -10.05 -2.12
CA LYS A 111 -16.95 -9.50 -3.43
C LYS A 111 -17.75 -10.51 -4.25
N LEU A 112 -17.34 -11.78 -4.30
CA LEU A 112 -18.09 -12.81 -5.04
C LEU A 112 -19.38 -13.18 -4.34
N PHE A 113 -19.34 -13.26 -3.01
CA PHE A 113 -20.48 -13.58 -2.17
C PHE A 113 -21.56 -12.51 -2.30
N SER A 114 -21.20 -11.22 -2.28
CA SER A 114 -22.16 -10.12 -2.47
C SER A 114 -22.83 -10.10 -3.83
N CYS A 115 -22.17 -10.60 -4.87
CA CYS A 115 -22.73 -10.73 -6.21
C CYS A 115 -23.62 -11.96 -6.39
N THR A 116 -23.49 -12.98 -5.53
CA THR A 116 -24.16 -14.29 -5.68
C THR A 116 -25.27 -14.51 -4.66
N PHE A 117 -25.10 -13.98 -3.44
CA PHE A 117 -26.01 -14.15 -2.32
C PHE A 117 -26.42 -12.78 -1.77
N SER A 118 -27.66 -12.71 -1.27
CA SER A 118 -28.15 -11.50 -0.60
C SER A 118 -27.37 -11.23 0.68
N GLN A 119 -26.73 -10.07 0.80
CA GLN A 119 -25.96 -9.68 1.97
C GLN A 119 -26.85 -9.43 3.20
N THR A 120 -28.07 -8.91 2.99
CA THR A 120 -28.98 -8.57 4.10
C THR A 120 -29.45 -9.82 4.85
N GLN A 121 -29.77 -10.89 4.13
CA GLN A 121 -30.16 -12.16 4.74
C GLN A 121 -28.97 -12.90 5.37
N ASN A 122 -27.78 -12.72 4.82
CA ASN A 122 -26.56 -13.40 5.26
C ASN A 122 -25.65 -12.53 6.13
N ALA A 123 -26.17 -11.44 6.70
CA ALA A 123 -25.38 -10.49 7.49
C ALA A 123 -24.68 -11.16 8.69
N LYS A 124 -25.38 -12.06 9.39
CA LYS A 124 -24.80 -12.85 10.51
C LYS A 124 -23.63 -13.72 10.05
N PHE A 125 -23.73 -14.31 8.86
CA PHE A 125 -22.66 -15.12 8.28
C PHE A 125 -21.43 -14.28 7.92
N LEU A 126 -21.62 -13.12 7.26
CA LEU A 126 -20.53 -12.19 6.95
C LEU A 126 -19.87 -11.62 8.21
N SER A 127 -20.65 -11.37 9.26
CA SER A 127 -20.12 -11.02 10.58
C SER A 127 -19.26 -12.16 11.14
N HIS A 128 -19.70 -13.42 11.01
CA HIS A 128 -18.92 -14.57 11.48
C HIS A 128 -17.59 -14.71 10.73
N ILE A 129 -17.59 -14.52 9.40
CA ILE A 129 -16.37 -14.48 8.59
C ILE A 129 -15.41 -13.39 9.10
N THR A 130 -15.92 -12.21 9.40
CA THR A 130 -15.14 -11.09 9.93
C THR A 130 -14.56 -11.43 11.31
N THR A 131 -15.36 -12.03 12.19
CA THR A 131 -14.93 -12.47 13.53
C THR A 131 -13.89 -13.58 13.46
N CYS A 132 -14.04 -14.59 12.60
CA CYS A 132 -13.03 -15.63 12.39
C CYS A 132 -11.70 -15.04 11.93
N PHE A 133 -11.75 -14.09 11.00
CA PHE A 133 -10.55 -13.42 10.51
C PHE A 133 -9.87 -12.55 11.57
N ALA A 134 -10.65 -11.80 12.36
CA ALA A 134 -10.12 -10.98 13.45
C ALA A 134 -9.52 -11.83 14.57
N GLY A 135 -10.20 -12.92 14.95
CA GLY A 135 -9.78 -13.87 15.99
C GLY A 135 -8.75 -14.89 15.54
N ARG A 136 -8.15 -14.74 14.35
CA ARG A 136 -7.13 -15.66 13.80
C ARG A 136 -7.56 -17.14 13.72
N ARG A 137 -8.86 -17.40 13.56
CA ARG A 137 -9.42 -18.76 13.38
C ARG A 137 -9.37 -19.15 11.90
N TRP A 138 -8.17 -19.46 11.42
CA TRP A 138 -7.90 -19.66 9.98
C TRP A 138 -8.59 -20.88 9.40
N ARG A 139 -8.60 -22.02 10.12
CA ARG A 139 -9.28 -23.24 9.69
C ARG A 139 -10.78 -23.01 9.49
N ASP A 140 -11.44 -22.50 10.53
CA ASP A 140 -12.87 -22.14 10.49
C ASP A 140 -13.18 -21.19 9.33
N LEU A 141 -12.34 -20.17 9.12
CA LEU A 141 -12.51 -19.20 8.05
C LEU A 141 -12.46 -19.86 6.66
N ILE A 142 -11.46 -20.72 6.42
CA ILE A 142 -11.28 -21.45 5.16
C ILE A 142 -12.46 -22.41 4.93
N ASP A 143 -12.90 -23.12 5.97
CA ASP A 143 -14.02 -24.05 5.89
C ASP A 143 -15.33 -23.32 5.55
N LEU A 144 -15.60 -22.18 6.18
CA LEU A 144 -16.78 -21.36 5.88
C LEU A 144 -16.79 -20.88 4.41
N MET A 145 -15.64 -20.42 3.90
CA MET A 145 -15.50 -19.98 2.51
C MET A 145 -15.62 -21.16 1.52
N SER A 146 -15.06 -22.32 1.87
CA SER A 146 -15.14 -23.54 1.08
C SER A 146 -16.57 -24.07 0.98
N HIS A 147 -17.30 -24.11 2.09
CA HIS A 147 -18.69 -24.52 2.12
C HIS A 147 -19.58 -23.57 1.31
N SER A 148 -19.38 -22.26 1.48
CA SER A 148 -20.11 -21.23 0.73
C SER A 148 -19.85 -21.32 -0.78
N ARG A 149 -18.60 -21.61 -1.19
CA ARG A 149 -18.28 -21.88 -2.60
C ARG A 149 -19.03 -23.10 -3.13
N LYS A 150 -19.06 -24.21 -2.39
CA LYS A 150 -19.78 -25.43 -2.83
C LYS A 150 -21.26 -25.13 -3.08
N SER A 151 -21.89 -24.40 -2.16
CA SER A 151 -23.28 -23.94 -2.30
C SER A 151 -23.48 -22.95 -3.45
N ALA A 152 -22.48 -22.10 -3.76
CA ALA A 152 -22.54 -21.21 -4.92
C ALA A 152 -22.45 -21.99 -6.24
N LEU A 153 -21.53 -22.96 -6.33
CA LEU A 153 -21.34 -23.78 -7.52
C LEU A 153 -22.56 -24.63 -7.85
N SER A 154 -23.24 -25.20 -6.85
CA SER A 154 -24.47 -25.98 -7.08
C SER A 154 -25.62 -25.11 -7.57
N ARG A 155 -25.75 -23.88 -7.07
CA ARG A 155 -26.78 -22.92 -7.51
C ARG A 155 -26.51 -22.38 -8.91
N LEU A 156 -25.24 -22.21 -9.28
CA LEU A 156 -24.84 -21.63 -10.57
C LEU A 156 -24.63 -22.68 -11.67
N SER A 157 -24.68 -23.98 -11.36
CA SER A 157 -24.62 -25.06 -12.36
C SER A 157 -25.92 -25.25 -13.13
N GLU A 158 -27.01 -24.62 -12.70
CA GLU A 158 -28.31 -24.72 -13.39
C GLU A 158 -28.31 -23.95 -14.73
N PRO A 159 -28.94 -24.51 -15.79
CA PRO A 159 -29.03 -23.85 -17.08
C PRO A 159 -29.79 -22.52 -16.99
N GLY A 160 -29.22 -21.45 -17.55
CA GLY A 160 -29.79 -20.09 -17.50
C GLY A 160 -29.19 -19.17 -16.44
N ARG A 161 -28.20 -19.63 -15.66
CA ARG A 161 -27.43 -18.81 -14.71
C ARG A 161 -26.17 -18.20 -15.33
N ASP A 162 -25.64 -17.19 -14.65
CA ASP A 162 -24.45 -16.45 -15.08
C ASP A 162 -23.20 -17.34 -15.07
N LYS A 163 -22.77 -17.76 -16.27
CA LYS A 163 -21.56 -18.56 -16.47
C LYS A 163 -20.29 -17.84 -16.01
N GLY A 164 -20.26 -16.51 -16.07
CA GLY A 164 -19.12 -15.71 -15.62
C GLY A 164 -18.92 -15.79 -14.10
N GLN A 165 -20.01 -15.74 -13.34
CA GLN A 165 -19.95 -15.96 -11.89
C GLN A 165 -19.50 -17.39 -11.54
N LEU A 166 -19.96 -18.39 -12.29
CA LEU A 166 -19.55 -19.79 -12.09
C LEU A 166 -18.03 -19.96 -12.26
N GLU A 167 -17.46 -19.38 -13.31
CA GLU A 167 -16.02 -19.39 -13.55
C GLU A 167 -15.25 -18.63 -12.46
N CYS A 168 -15.76 -17.48 -12.01
CA CYS A 168 -15.16 -16.71 -10.92
C CYS A 168 -15.10 -17.51 -9.61
N TRP A 169 -16.18 -18.25 -9.27
CA TRP A 169 -16.19 -19.15 -8.11
C TRP A 169 -15.24 -20.33 -8.27
N ARG A 170 -15.10 -20.88 -9.48
CA ARG A 170 -14.12 -21.92 -9.81
C ARG A 170 -12.68 -21.42 -9.59
N ALA A 171 -12.33 -20.28 -10.18
CA ALA A 171 -11.03 -19.65 -10.01
C ALA A 171 -10.75 -19.26 -8.55
N PHE A 172 -11.76 -18.80 -7.82
CA PHE A 172 -11.63 -18.48 -6.40
C PHE A 172 -11.21 -19.70 -5.56
N GLY A 173 -11.77 -20.89 -5.80
CA GLY A 173 -11.37 -22.05 -4.99
C GLY A 173 -9.97 -22.57 -5.31
N GLU A 174 -9.46 -22.36 -6.53
CA GLU A 174 -8.03 -22.60 -6.81
C GLU A 174 -7.14 -21.66 -5.98
N GLN A 175 -7.53 -20.38 -5.86
CA GLN A 175 -6.82 -19.44 -5.00
C GLN A 175 -6.96 -19.79 -3.51
N LEU A 176 -8.15 -20.20 -3.06
CA LEU A 176 -8.38 -20.62 -1.67
C LEU A 176 -7.52 -21.83 -1.31
N ARG A 177 -7.46 -22.85 -2.19
CA ARG A 177 -6.65 -24.06 -1.99
C ARG A 177 -5.15 -23.73 -1.93
N LYS A 178 -4.66 -22.84 -2.80
CA LYS A 178 -3.27 -22.36 -2.75
C LYS A 178 -2.97 -21.63 -1.45
N ALA A 179 -3.84 -20.72 -1.04
CA ALA A 179 -3.68 -19.97 0.20
C ALA A 179 -3.76 -20.86 1.44
N GLU A 180 -4.64 -21.88 1.44
CA GLU A 180 -4.71 -22.88 2.51
C GLU A 180 -3.42 -23.69 2.61
N ALA A 181 -2.85 -24.15 1.49
CA ALA A 181 -1.58 -24.87 1.47
C ALA A 181 -0.44 -24.01 2.02
N GLN A 182 -0.36 -22.73 1.61
CA GLN A 182 0.62 -21.78 2.11
C GLN A 182 0.43 -21.46 3.60
N ALA A 183 -0.82 -21.33 4.05
CA ALA A 183 -1.14 -21.13 5.46
C ALA A 183 -0.72 -22.32 6.32
N ARG A 184 -1.02 -23.56 5.90
CA ARG A 184 -0.58 -24.79 6.58
C ARG A 184 0.94 -24.91 6.63
N GLN A 185 1.63 -24.55 5.55
CA GLN A 185 3.09 -24.52 5.53
C GLN A 185 3.66 -23.46 6.47
N ALA A 186 3.07 -22.27 6.51
CA ALA A 186 3.47 -21.20 7.43
C ALA A 186 3.17 -21.53 8.91
N GLU A 187 2.14 -22.33 9.20
CA GLU A 187 1.86 -22.85 10.56
C GLU A 187 2.92 -23.85 11.01
N ASN A 188 3.37 -24.74 10.12
CA ASN A 188 4.27 -25.84 10.46
C ASN A 188 5.77 -25.50 10.30
N LYS A 189 6.10 -24.49 9.50
CA LYS A 189 7.46 -24.05 9.23
C LYS A 189 7.49 -22.53 9.28
N LEU A 190 8.38 -21.96 10.10
CA LEU A 190 8.71 -20.54 10.08
C LEU A 190 9.14 -20.15 8.66
N THR A 191 8.17 -19.70 7.88
CA THR A 191 8.33 -19.35 6.49
C THR A 191 8.50 -17.84 6.45
N PHE A 192 9.62 -17.39 5.92
CA PHE A 192 9.90 -15.97 5.74
C PHE A 192 9.56 -15.57 4.32
N ALA A 193 8.94 -14.39 4.17
CA ALA A 193 8.77 -13.76 2.87
C ALA A 193 9.38 -12.37 2.91
N PHE A 194 9.97 -11.97 1.79
CA PHE A 194 10.40 -10.59 1.63
C PHE A 194 9.17 -9.69 1.54
N ILE A 195 9.04 -8.77 2.49
CA ILE A 195 8.02 -7.73 2.47
C ILE A 195 8.71 -6.44 2.06
N GLU A 196 8.34 -5.92 0.89
CA GLU A 196 8.84 -4.63 0.40
C GLU A 196 8.57 -3.53 1.41
N GLY A 197 9.53 -2.65 1.65
CA GLY A 197 9.39 -1.54 2.59
C GLY A 197 8.57 -0.38 2.02
N ALA A 198 8.26 0.60 2.88
CA ALA A 198 7.41 1.72 2.50
C ALA A 198 8.01 2.60 1.39
N LEU A 199 9.33 2.79 1.42
CA LEU A 199 10.06 3.55 0.39
C LEU A 199 9.99 2.84 -0.96
N VAL A 200 10.32 1.55 -1.01
CA VAL A 200 10.34 0.77 -2.25
C VAL A 200 8.96 0.75 -2.92
N ARG A 201 7.89 0.56 -2.13
CA ARG A 201 6.52 0.60 -2.67
C ARG A 201 6.14 1.97 -3.22
N ALA A 202 6.61 3.05 -2.61
CA ALA A 202 6.33 4.42 -3.08
C ALA A 202 7.08 4.71 -4.39
N LEU A 203 8.37 4.36 -4.45
CA LEU A 203 9.20 4.54 -5.64
C LEU A 203 8.68 3.72 -6.83
N LYS A 204 8.28 2.46 -6.62
CA LYS A 204 7.66 1.61 -7.66
C LYS A 204 6.37 2.20 -8.24
N LYS A 205 5.63 2.97 -7.44
CA LYS A 205 4.39 3.64 -7.87
C LYS A 205 4.64 5.00 -8.53
N GLY A 206 5.89 5.47 -8.57
CA GLY A 206 6.23 6.81 -9.03
C GLY A 206 5.73 7.92 -8.10
N SER A 207 5.53 7.61 -6.81
CA SER A 207 5.15 8.61 -5.82
C SER A 207 6.36 9.43 -5.40
N TRP A 208 6.15 10.71 -5.15
CA TRP A 208 7.09 11.52 -4.40
C TRP A 208 7.16 10.99 -2.97
N VAL A 209 8.37 10.92 -2.45
CA VAL A 209 8.62 10.51 -1.07
C VAL A 209 9.14 11.70 -0.31
N LEU A 210 8.62 11.93 0.89
CA LEU A 210 9.13 12.88 1.86
C LEU A 210 9.59 12.09 3.08
N LEU A 211 10.90 12.09 3.35
CA LEU A 211 11.46 11.60 4.60
C LEU A 211 11.40 12.72 5.64
N ASP A 212 10.46 12.65 6.58
CA ASP A 212 10.33 13.62 7.66
C ASP A 212 11.24 13.19 8.82
N GLU A 213 11.78 14.14 9.59
CA GLU A 213 12.63 13.85 10.76
C GLU A 213 13.83 12.92 10.51
N ILE A 214 14.36 12.83 9.29
CA ILE A 214 15.50 11.94 8.95
C ILE A 214 16.75 12.16 9.82
N ASN A 215 16.90 13.32 10.46
CA ASN A 215 17.96 13.57 11.45
C ASN A 215 17.81 12.71 12.74
N LEU A 216 16.66 12.08 12.95
CA LEU A 216 16.40 11.15 14.05
C LEU A 216 16.59 9.69 13.62
N ALA A 217 16.87 9.42 12.34
CA ALA A 217 17.10 8.08 11.83
C ALA A 217 18.41 7.51 12.35
N GLU A 218 18.46 6.19 12.52
CA GLU A 218 19.68 5.47 12.85
C GLU A 218 20.65 5.44 11.65
N GLY A 219 21.96 5.35 11.94
CA GLY A 219 23.02 5.33 10.92
C GLY A 219 22.82 4.24 9.88
N GLU A 220 22.40 3.03 10.28
CA GLU A 220 22.13 1.92 9.36
C GLU A 220 21.00 2.25 8.36
N ALA A 221 19.93 2.89 8.84
CA ALA A 221 18.83 3.31 7.99
C ALA A 221 19.30 4.36 6.96
N LEU A 222 20.14 5.32 7.36
CA LEU A 222 20.72 6.33 6.46
C LEU A 222 21.65 5.72 5.41
N GLU A 223 22.53 4.81 5.81
CA GLU A 223 23.44 4.11 4.89
C GLU A 223 22.65 3.30 3.85
N SER A 224 21.56 2.68 4.27
CA SER A 224 20.68 1.93 3.37
C SER A 224 19.96 2.82 2.35
N LEU A 225 19.76 4.11 2.67
CA LEU A 225 19.13 5.08 1.78
C LEU A 225 20.12 5.64 0.74
N ALA A 226 21.40 5.75 1.05
CA ALA A 226 22.39 6.41 0.19
C ALA A 226 22.38 5.94 -1.27
N PRO A 227 22.35 4.62 -1.59
CA PRO A 227 22.28 4.14 -2.97
C PRO A 227 21.03 4.59 -3.73
N VAL A 228 19.92 4.81 -3.02
CA VAL A 228 18.66 5.31 -3.60
C VAL A 228 18.74 6.82 -3.88
N LEU A 229 19.55 7.55 -3.12
CA LEU A 229 19.71 9.00 -3.25
C LEU A 229 20.73 9.39 -4.30
N ASP A 230 21.79 8.61 -4.48
CA ASP A 230 22.89 8.92 -5.41
C ASP A 230 22.51 8.81 -6.90
N GLY A 231 21.25 8.58 -7.25
CA GLY A 231 20.79 8.51 -8.64
C GLY A 231 21.30 7.29 -9.41
N GLY A 232 22.02 6.37 -8.75
CA GLY A 232 22.31 5.06 -9.28
C GLY A 232 21.00 4.33 -9.53
N SER A 233 20.74 3.93 -10.79
CA SER A 233 19.64 3.04 -11.13
C SER A 233 19.51 1.99 -10.04
N PRO A 234 18.37 1.87 -9.33
CA PRO A 234 18.22 0.89 -8.28
C PRO A 234 18.26 -0.47 -8.94
N VAL A 235 19.45 -1.08 -8.98
CA VAL A 235 19.62 -2.50 -9.26
C VAL A 235 19.14 -3.22 -8.00
N LEU A 236 17.81 -3.20 -7.82
CA LEU A 236 17.11 -4.00 -6.84
C LEU A 236 17.13 -5.42 -7.40
N PHE A 237 18.07 -6.23 -6.90
CA PHE A 237 18.06 -7.68 -7.10
C PHE A 237 16.82 -8.31 -6.46
#